data_AF-A0A285CV34-F1
#
_entry.id   AF-A0A285CV34-F1
#
_cell.length_a   1.000
_cell.length_b   1.000
_cell.length_c   1.000
_cell.angle_alpha   90.00
_cell.angle_beta   90.00
_cell.angle_gamma   90.00
#
_symmetry.space_group_name_H-M   'P 1'
#
loop_
_entity.id
_entity.type
_entity.pdbx_description
1 polymer ?
#
loop_
_entity_poly.entity_id
_entity_poly.type
_entity_poly.pdbx_seq_one_letter_code
_entity_poly.pdbx_strand_id
1 'polypeptide(L)'
;MHIPEKLLVREFIWCEVNNRFYKHLYQYADDRAEGPINVLLKAQSEQTNMILYLMNLFSISKPAFDEEEVRYMDEPHSLITEVIEREKELTLIYESYPYFLANFPNLSPLIHRLRYLQHEKLNELNKLKSQFQKFNHLETNERIDRDYWLEEGYELEKIASGFTFPTSIAFDDEGELFVGESGYSYGPAYAKARILNIRKDGQIQEIASGFEGPLTGIAWYKGYFYVITGGFDGKVYRVSKDGQKKVLISGLRSGADHFTSEIVFGPDNKMYFAVGTVTNSGVVGVDNEYYGWLGQRPTFHDIPARDLKLVGQNFVSDNPLTKINPNDKVSTGAFHPFGTASRRGEVVKGQLLANGVLYRANPDGSNLEIVADGFRNVFGLGFSPEGKLFATNNGFDFRGSRPIEGDWDPLYEIRPGWYGWPDFASGLPVTLPYFKPPGHPQPQFLLEQHPPLAAQPLIRFKPHAATQKFDFSKNERFGRRGEMFLAQIGSAPPITTGEQKPSGYRVVRAMPYTGQVRDFLVNLKPGKGGKGPERPVAVRFSPDGNFLYIVDFGLLGATATTAIPYADTGAIWRVKRK
;
A
#
# COMPACT_ATOMS: atom_id res chain seq x y z
N MET A 1 -19.99 10.01 15.68
CA MET A 1 -18.60 9.94 15.19
C MET A 1 -17.71 9.70 16.40
N HIS A 2 -16.91 8.63 16.37
CA HIS A 2 -16.04 8.19 17.46
C HIS A 2 -14.62 8.07 16.89
N ILE A 3 -13.61 8.34 17.72
CA ILE A 3 -12.25 7.91 17.41
C ILE A 3 -12.30 6.40 17.11
N PRO A 4 -11.72 5.93 15.99
CA PRO A 4 -11.61 4.50 15.74
C PRO A 4 -10.85 3.85 16.90
N GLU A 5 -11.40 2.81 17.53
CA GLU A 5 -10.77 2.10 18.68
C GLU A 5 -9.29 1.80 18.42
N LYS A 6 -9.00 1.32 17.20
CA LYS A 6 -7.65 0.96 16.76
C LYS A 6 -6.70 2.15 16.57
N LEU A 7 -7.21 3.38 16.47
CA LEU A 7 -6.36 4.57 16.44
C LEU A 7 -5.62 4.71 17.77
N LEU A 8 -6.34 4.75 18.90
CA LEU A 8 -5.73 4.92 20.22
C LEU A 8 -4.90 3.71 20.65
N VAL A 9 -5.34 2.49 20.31
CA VAL A 9 -4.54 1.28 20.55
C VAL A 9 -3.19 1.37 19.84
N ARG A 10 -3.17 1.74 18.56
CA ARG A 10 -1.93 1.90 17.79
C ARG A 10 -1.04 2.99 18.38
N GLU A 11 -1.61 4.15 18.69
CA GLU A 11 -0.87 5.26 19.28
C GLU A 11 -0.23 4.87 20.62
N PHE A 12 -0.94 4.12 21.46
CA PHE A 12 -0.39 3.61 22.70
C PHE A 12 0.82 2.69 22.44
N ILE A 13 0.71 1.72 21.53
CA ILE A 13 1.84 0.86 21.15
C ILE A 13 3.01 1.69 20.62
N TRP A 14 2.74 2.74 19.84
CA TRP A 14 3.78 3.62 19.32
C TRP A 14 4.46 4.44 20.40
N CYS A 15 3.71 4.92 21.39
CA CYS A 15 4.26 5.59 22.56
C CYS A 15 5.20 4.66 23.34
N GLU A 16 4.84 3.40 23.51
CA GLU A 16 5.70 2.40 24.16
C GLU A 16 6.97 2.11 23.35
N VAL A 17 6.86 1.91 22.04
CA VAL A 17 8.03 1.72 21.15
C VAL A 17 8.96 2.94 21.18
N ASN A 18 8.43 4.16 21.06
CA ASN A 18 9.25 5.38 21.07
C ASN A 18 9.93 5.58 22.42
N ASN A 19 9.24 5.30 23.54
CA ASN A 19 9.83 5.28 24.87
C ASN A 19 11.03 4.32 24.97
N ARG A 20 10.94 3.14 24.35
CA ARG A 20 12.07 2.19 24.29
C ARG A 20 13.23 2.72 23.45
N PHE A 21 12.95 3.35 22.31
CA PHE A 21 13.99 3.97 21.50
C PHE A 21 14.69 5.10 22.24
N TYR A 22 13.97 5.97 22.95
CA TYR A 22 14.58 7.00 23.79
C TYR A 22 15.47 6.41 24.88
N LYS A 23 15.03 5.33 25.53
CA LYS A 23 15.85 4.61 26.52
C LYS A 23 17.10 3.99 25.88
N HIS A 24 16.96 3.41 24.69
CA HIS A 24 18.07 2.81 23.94
C HIS A 24 19.12 3.86 23.56
N LEU A 25 18.70 5.09 23.24
CA LEU A 25 19.63 6.18 22.92
C LEU A 25 20.57 6.55 24.09
N TYR A 26 20.22 6.26 25.35
CA TYR A 26 21.16 6.46 26.47
C TYR A 26 22.43 5.63 26.36
N GLN A 27 22.39 4.48 25.68
CA GLN A 27 23.57 3.64 25.49
C GLN A 27 24.65 4.36 24.67
N TYR A 28 24.28 5.39 23.92
CA TYR A 28 25.15 6.17 23.05
C TYR A 28 25.32 7.63 23.53
N ALA A 29 24.75 7.99 24.68
CA ALA A 29 24.72 9.37 25.14
C ALA A 29 26.07 9.80 25.73
N ASP A 30 26.53 10.99 25.36
CA ASP A 30 27.51 11.77 26.11
C ASP A 30 26.79 12.82 26.99
N ASP A 31 27.53 13.58 27.80
CA ASP A 31 26.99 14.64 28.67
C ASP A 31 26.08 15.66 27.94
N ARG A 32 26.23 15.80 26.60
CA ARG A 32 25.44 16.73 25.77
C ARG A 32 24.18 16.10 25.19
N ALA A 33 24.08 14.78 25.14
CA ALA A 33 22.92 14.03 24.68
C ALA A 33 21.95 13.68 25.83
N GLU A 34 22.44 13.55 27.07
CA GLU A 34 21.59 13.20 28.23
C GLU A 34 20.45 14.20 28.46
N GLY A 35 20.74 15.50 28.38
CA GLY A 35 19.74 16.57 28.56
C GLY A 35 18.55 16.45 27.59
N PRO A 36 18.79 16.46 26.26
CA PRO A 36 17.74 16.23 25.26
C PRO A 36 16.97 14.92 25.46
N ILE A 37 17.64 13.81 25.77
CA ILE A 37 16.97 12.51 25.96
C ILE A 37 16.05 12.55 27.21
N ASN A 38 16.47 13.18 28.30
CA ASN A 38 15.62 13.38 29.49
C ASN A 38 14.33 14.16 29.16
N VAL A 39 14.43 15.19 28.32
CA VAL A 39 13.27 15.95 27.83
C VAL A 39 12.33 15.05 27.02
N LEU A 40 12.89 14.24 26.11
CA LEU A 40 12.12 13.28 25.31
C LEU A 40 11.37 12.27 26.18
N LEU A 41 12.02 11.67 27.19
CA LEU A 41 11.37 10.72 28.09
C LEU A 41 10.24 11.37 28.91
N LYS A 42 10.44 12.59 29.39
CA LYS A 42 9.41 13.33 30.14
C LYS A 42 8.20 13.62 29.26
N ALA A 43 8.43 14.16 28.07
CA ALA A 43 7.37 14.46 27.10
C ALA A 43 6.64 13.18 26.66
N GLN A 44 7.37 12.07 26.46
CA GLN A 44 6.79 10.77 26.10
C GLN A 44 5.91 10.21 27.22
N SER A 45 6.33 10.30 28.47
CA SER A 45 5.53 9.87 29.62
C SER A 45 4.22 10.64 29.73
N GLU A 46 4.27 11.97 29.54
CA GLU A 46 3.08 12.81 29.53
C GLU A 46 2.13 12.44 28.38
N GLN A 47 2.66 12.28 27.17
CA GLN A 47 1.87 11.83 26.02
C GLN A 47 1.20 10.48 26.28
N THR A 48 1.93 9.48 26.79
CA THR A 48 1.37 8.15 27.09
C THR A 48 0.21 8.25 28.09
N ASN A 49 0.34 9.07 29.13
CA ASN A 49 -0.74 9.27 30.11
C ASN A 49 -1.98 9.93 29.47
N MET A 50 -1.80 10.86 28.55
CA MET A 50 -2.90 11.48 27.82
C MET A 50 -3.61 10.49 26.88
N ILE A 51 -2.86 9.62 26.20
CA ILE A 51 -3.45 8.54 25.38
C ILE A 51 -4.22 7.56 26.27
N LEU A 52 -3.67 7.14 27.41
CA LEU A 52 -4.37 6.28 28.37
C LEU A 52 -5.65 6.93 28.92
N TYR A 53 -5.63 8.24 29.17
CA TYR A 53 -6.82 8.99 29.54
C TYR A 53 -7.90 8.93 28.45
N LEU A 54 -7.53 9.15 27.18
CA LEU A 54 -8.47 9.03 26.05
C LEU A 54 -9.00 7.61 25.91
N MET A 55 -8.15 6.59 26.06
CA MET A 55 -8.57 5.19 26.03
C MET A 55 -9.59 4.88 27.12
N ASN A 56 -9.35 5.32 28.36
CA ASN A 56 -10.30 5.16 29.45
C ASN A 56 -11.63 5.89 29.17
N LEU A 57 -11.56 7.14 28.71
CA LEU A 57 -12.73 7.94 28.35
C LEU A 57 -13.63 7.25 27.31
N PHE A 58 -13.02 6.53 26.36
CA PHE A 58 -13.72 5.78 25.31
C PHE A 58 -13.92 4.30 25.62
N SER A 59 -13.66 3.86 26.86
CA SER A 59 -13.79 2.45 27.28
C SER A 59 -12.96 1.47 26.43
N ILE A 60 -11.80 1.91 25.94
CA ILE A 60 -10.86 1.11 25.16
C ILE A 60 -9.87 0.46 26.13
N SER A 61 -9.78 -0.87 26.10
CA SER A 61 -8.83 -1.59 26.94
C SER A 61 -7.39 -1.31 26.53
N LYS A 62 -6.52 -1.11 27.52
CA LYS A 62 -5.06 -1.05 27.32
C LYS A 62 -4.59 -2.39 26.74
N PRO A 63 -3.95 -2.43 25.56
CA PRO A 63 -3.42 -3.67 25.01
C PRO A 63 -2.23 -4.15 25.85
N ALA A 64 -1.98 -5.47 25.83
CA ALA A 64 -0.69 -5.99 26.27
C ALA A 64 0.41 -5.41 25.37
N PHE A 65 1.58 -5.11 25.95
CA PHE A 65 2.76 -4.68 25.22
C PHE A 65 3.86 -5.72 25.38
N ASP A 66 4.23 -6.37 24.28
CA ASP A 66 5.37 -7.27 24.23
C ASP A 66 6.64 -6.48 23.86
N GLU A 67 7.57 -6.38 24.82
CA GLU A 67 8.85 -5.69 24.64
C GLU A 67 9.80 -6.47 23.73
N GLU A 68 9.66 -7.80 23.66
CA GLU A 68 10.52 -8.67 22.85
C GLU A 68 10.29 -8.47 21.36
N GLU A 69 9.18 -7.85 20.96
CA GLU A 69 8.85 -7.53 19.56
C GLU A 69 9.52 -6.25 19.06
N VAL A 70 10.13 -5.45 19.94
CA VAL A 70 10.84 -4.22 19.55
C VAL A 70 12.20 -4.56 18.92
N ARG A 71 12.47 -4.00 17.73
CA ARG A 71 13.72 -4.23 17.00
C ARG A 71 14.61 -2.99 17.01
N TYR A 72 15.68 -2.99 17.79
CA TYR A 72 16.60 -1.85 17.90
C TYR A 72 17.51 -1.74 16.67
N MET A 73 18.00 -0.52 16.40
CA MET A 73 19.12 -0.29 15.48
C MET A 73 20.36 0.01 16.32
N ASP A 74 21.50 -0.53 15.91
CA ASP A 74 22.77 -0.31 16.61
C ASP A 74 23.38 1.07 16.29
N GLU A 75 22.91 1.71 15.21
CA GLU A 75 23.39 3.01 14.75
C GLU A 75 22.44 4.14 15.20
N PRO A 76 22.90 5.07 16.06
CA PRO A 76 22.03 6.04 16.71
C PRO A 76 21.40 7.06 15.74
N HIS A 77 22.08 7.46 14.66
CA HIS A 77 21.51 8.41 13.70
C HIS A 77 20.28 7.82 12.97
N SER A 78 20.34 6.54 12.60
CA SER A 78 19.27 5.81 11.92
C SER A 78 18.09 5.58 12.87
N LEU A 79 18.36 5.25 14.14
CA LEU A 79 17.34 5.17 15.17
C LEU A 79 16.64 6.52 15.38
N ILE A 80 17.40 7.62 15.52
CA ILE A 80 16.84 8.97 15.67
C ILE A 80 16.01 9.34 14.43
N THR A 81 16.47 8.97 13.23
CA THR A 81 15.72 9.23 12.00
C THR A 81 14.40 8.48 11.96
N GLU A 82 14.37 7.21 12.36
CA GLU A 82 13.12 6.44 12.49
C GLU A 82 12.16 7.09 13.49
N VAL A 83 12.66 7.49 14.66
CA VAL A 83 11.82 8.12 15.70
C VAL A 83 11.24 9.44 15.19
N ILE A 84 12.04 10.28 14.51
CA ILE A 84 11.57 11.54 13.91
C ILE A 84 10.40 11.30 12.96
N GLU A 85 10.51 10.32 12.06
CA GLU A 85 9.44 10.04 11.11
C GLU A 85 8.16 9.55 11.82
N ARG A 86 8.31 8.73 12.87
CA ARG A 86 7.17 8.29 13.70
C ARG A 86 6.50 9.45 14.42
N GLU A 87 7.26 10.39 14.97
CA GLU A 87 6.71 11.57 15.65
C GLU A 87 6.03 12.56 14.69
N LYS A 88 6.55 12.72 13.48
CA LYS A 88 5.87 13.48 12.43
C LYS A 88 4.52 12.87 12.05
N GLU A 89 4.46 11.55 11.95
CA GLU A 89 3.19 10.86 11.68
C GLU A 89 2.18 11.03 12.81
N LEU A 90 2.62 10.94 14.08
CA LEU A 90 1.78 11.23 15.24
C LEU A 90 1.29 12.68 15.27
N THR A 91 2.13 13.62 14.82
CA THR A 91 1.72 15.04 14.68
C THR A 91 0.51 15.17 13.76
N LEU A 92 0.54 14.54 12.57
CA LEU A 92 -0.57 14.58 11.62
C LEU A 92 -1.82 13.86 12.14
N ILE A 93 -1.65 12.80 12.92
CA ILE A 93 -2.74 12.16 13.66
C ILE A 93 -3.38 13.18 14.63
N TYR A 94 -2.62 13.89 15.45
CA TYR A 94 -3.17 14.90 16.37
C TYR A 94 -3.74 16.13 15.66
N GLU A 95 -3.26 16.44 14.47
CA GLU A 95 -3.87 17.45 13.60
C GLU A 95 -5.27 17.04 13.13
N SER A 96 -5.51 15.74 12.95
CA SER A 96 -6.82 15.18 12.57
C SER A 96 -7.83 15.06 13.71
N TYR A 97 -7.38 15.11 14.97
CA TYR A 97 -8.25 14.93 16.13
C TYR A 97 -9.50 15.84 16.18
N PRO A 98 -9.46 17.13 15.78
CA PRO A 98 -10.66 17.96 15.73
C PRO A 98 -11.79 17.38 14.87
N TYR A 99 -11.46 16.59 13.83
CA TYR A 99 -12.46 15.87 13.05
C TYR A 99 -13.04 14.69 13.86
N PHE A 100 -12.18 13.81 14.38
CA PHE A 100 -12.62 12.61 15.11
C PHE A 100 -13.29 12.89 16.45
N LEU A 101 -12.96 14.03 17.07
CA LEU A 101 -13.42 14.49 18.38
C LEU A 101 -14.33 15.71 18.27
N ALA A 102 -14.95 15.97 17.12
CA ALA A 102 -15.82 17.12 16.92
C ALA A 102 -16.96 17.22 17.98
N ASN A 103 -17.40 16.07 18.50
CA ASN A 103 -18.44 15.98 19.54
C ASN A 103 -17.92 16.15 20.98
N PHE A 104 -16.61 16.36 21.17
CA PHE A 104 -15.94 16.47 22.48
C PHE A 104 -15.10 17.76 22.56
N PRO A 105 -15.74 18.95 22.46
CA PRO A 105 -15.02 20.23 22.43
C PRO A 105 -14.21 20.50 23.70
N ASN A 106 -14.60 19.91 24.84
CA ASN A 106 -13.88 19.96 26.10
C ASN A 106 -12.49 19.30 26.05
N LEU A 107 -12.20 18.48 25.04
CA LEU A 107 -10.88 17.88 24.84
C LEU A 107 -9.91 18.79 24.08
N SER A 108 -10.33 19.96 23.58
CA SER A 108 -9.45 20.89 22.85
C SER A 108 -8.13 21.23 23.58
N PRO A 109 -8.10 21.50 24.90
CA PRO A 109 -6.85 21.73 25.62
C PRO A 109 -5.90 20.52 25.61
N LEU A 110 -6.47 19.30 25.73
CA LEU A 110 -5.70 18.06 25.65
C LEU A 110 -5.08 17.91 24.25
N ILE A 111 -5.84 18.17 23.18
CA ILE A 111 -5.35 18.12 21.80
C ILE A 111 -4.22 19.14 21.59
N HIS A 112 -4.38 20.37 22.07
CA HIS A 112 -3.33 21.39 22.00
C HIS A 112 -2.06 20.96 22.73
N ARG A 113 -2.19 20.31 23.90
CA ARG A 113 -1.04 19.81 24.64
C ARG A 113 -0.33 18.66 23.92
N LEU A 114 -1.06 17.72 23.30
CA LEU A 114 -0.45 16.66 22.47
C LEU A 114 0.38 17.24 21.33
N ARG A 115 -0.15 18.25 20.62
CA ARG A 115 0.58 18.93 19.54
C ARG A 115 1.80 19.68 20.04
N TYR A 116 1.70 20.33 21.20
CA TYR A 116 2.85 20.98 21.84
C TYR A 116 3.96 19.98 22.16
N LEU A 117 3.62 18.85 22.79
CA LEU A 117 4.58 17.79 23.11
C LEU A 117 5.26 17.24 21.85
N GLN A 118 4.53 17.14 20.74
CA GLN A 118 5.11 16.74 19.46
C GLN A 118 6.17 17.73 18.95
N HIS A 119 5.88 19.02 18.99
CA HIS A 119 6.86 20.05 18.61
C HIS A 119 8.09 20.02 19.52
N GLU A 120 7.91 19.86 20.84
CA GLU A 120 9.01 19.74 21.81
C GLU A 120 9.91 18.54 21.48
N LYS A 121 9.32 17.35 21.28
CA LYS A 121 10.07 16.14 20.95
C LYS A 121 10.80 16.23 19.61
N LEU A 122 10.14 16.74 18.57
CA LEU A 122 10.77 16.93 17.26
C LEU A 122 11.95 17.90 17.33
N ASN A 123 11.86 18.96 18.13
CA ASN A 123 12.98 19.89 18.34
C ASN A 123 14.18 19.20 18.99
N GLU A 124 13.98 18.43 20.07
CA GLU A 124 15.06 17.71 20.74
C GLU A 124 15.66 16.61 19.87
N LEU A 125 14.82 15.87 19.14
CA LEU A 125 15.27 14.85 18.20
C LEU A 125 16.13 15.44 17.07
N ASN A 126 15.78 16.61 16.54
CA ASN A 126 16.59 17.27 15.51
C ASN A 126 17.94 17.74 16.06
N LYS A 127 17.99 18.21 17.32
CA LYS A 127 19.27 18.52 18.00
C LYS A 127 20.12 17.26 18.11
N LEU A 128 19.58 16.16 18.62
CA LEU A 128 20.27 14.87 18.71
C LEU A 128 20.76 14.40 17.34
N LYS A 129 19.90 14.46 16.30
CA LYS A 129 20.27 14.06 14.94
C LYS A 129 21.52 14.80 14.44
N SER A 130 21.56 16.12 14.62
CA SER A 130 22.72 16.94 14.22
C SER A 130 24.00 16.61 14.98
N GLN A 131 23.90 16.14 16.23
CA GLN A 131 25.04 15.75 17.04
C GLN A 131 25.62 14.41 16.56
N PHE A 132 24.77 13.40 16.36
CA PHE A 132 25.19 12.08 15.89
C PHE A 132 25.63 12.07 14.42
N GLN A 133 25.19 13.02 13.59
CA GLN A 133 25.64 13.15 12.20
C GLN A 133 27.16 13.33 12.06
N LYS A 134 27.83 13.91 13.06
CA LYS A 134 29.30 14.14 13.04
C LYS A 134 30.13 12.86 13.23
N PHE A 135 29.54 11.78 13.74
CA PHE A 135 30.22 10.49 13.91
C PHE A 135 30.16 9.61 12.65
N ASN A 136 29.42 10.02 11.62
CA ASN A 136 29.05 9.16 10.49
C ASN A 136 29.85 9.40 9.19
N HIS A 137 31.01 10.07 9.25
CA HIS A 137 31.89 10.28 8.09
C HIS A 137 32.50 8.98 7.50
N LEU A 138 32.15 7.81 8.03
CA LEU A 138 32.69 6.50 7.61
C LEU A 138 31.74 5.67 6.72
N GLU A 139 30.44 6.02 6.57
CA GLU A 139 29.49 5.12 5.86
C GLU A 139 29.15 5.47 4.40
N THR A 140 29.67 6.56 3.83
CA THR A 140 29.26 6.97 2.46
C THR A 140 30.12 6.39 1.33
N ASN A 141 31.25 5.74 1.61
CA ASN A 141 32.21 5.37 0.55
C ASN A 141 32.12 3.91 0.06
N GLU A 142 31.44 3.00 0.75
CA GLU A 142 31.35 1.59 0.30
C GLU A 142 30.19 1.30 -0.68
N ARG A 143 29.30 2.26 -0.92
CA ARG A 143 28.15 2.09 -1.85
C ARG A 143 28.45 2.46 -3.31
N ILE A 144 29.68 2.81 -3.65
CA ILE A 144 29.95 3.53 -4.91
C ILE A 144 29.93 2.62 -6.15
N ASP A 145 29.95 1.28 -6.03
CA ASP A 145 29.95 0.39 -7.20
C ASP A 145 29.06 -0.87 -7.15
N ARG A 146 28.01 -0.88 -6.31
CA ARG A 146 27.04 -1.99 -6.26
C ARG A 146 25.73 -1.60 -6.95
N ASP A 147 25.13 -2.52 -7.70
CA ASP A 147 23.82 -2.33 -8.34
C ASP A 147 22.67 -2.45 -7.34
N TYR A 148 22.83 -3.29 -6.32
CA TYR A 148 21.85 -3.48 -5.26
C TYR A 148 22.53 -3.68 -3.90
N TRP A 149 21.77 -3.44 -2.84
CA TRP A 149 22.08 -3.82 -1.47
C TRP A 149 21.12 -4.94 -1.03
N LEU A 150 21.63 -5.91 -0.27
CA LEU A 150 20.86 -6.99 0.35
C LEU A 150 21.33 -7.10 1.81
N GLU A 151 20.40 -7.39 2.72
CA GLU A 151 20.70 -7.61 4.13
C GLU A 151 21.81 -8.66 4.29
N GLU A 152 22.75 -8.39 5.21
CA GLU A 152 23.87 -9.29 5.49
C GLU A 152 23.37 -10.67 5.96
N GLY A 153 24.10 -11.73 5.60
CA GLY A 153 23.72 -13.11 5.89
C GLY A 153 22.78 -13.74 4.86
N TYR A 154 22.41 -13.01 3.80
CA TYR A 154 21.63 -13.54 2.68
C TYR A 154 22.40 -13.51 1.37
N GLU A 155 21.97 -14.35 0.43
CA GLU A 155 22.43 -14.36 -0.95
C GLU A 155 21.25 -14.31 -1.91
N LEU A 156 21.49 -13.75 -3.09
CA LEU A 156 20.49 -13.54 -4.13
C LEU A 156 20.91 -14.30 -5.40
N GLU A 157 19.96 -15.00 -5.99
CA GLU A 157 20.14 -15.79 -7.19
C GLU A 157 19.03 -15.48 -8.19
N LYS A 158 19.37 -15.31 -9.47
CA LYS A 158 18.39 -15.19 -10.55
C LYS A 158 18.00 -16.60 -11.01
N ILE A 159 16.72 -16.93 -10.88
CA ILE A 159 16.19 -18.26 -11.24
C ILE A 159 15.77 -18.32 -12.70
N ALA A 160 15.08 -17.27 -13.18
CA ALA A 160 14.64 -17.16 -14.56
C ALA A 160 14.45 -15.69 -14.94
N SER A 161 14.50 -15.40 -16.23
CA SER A 161 14.24 -14.06 -16.80
C SER A 161 13.63 -14.19 -18.19
N GLY A 162 13.24 -13.06 -18.78
CA GLY A 162 12.56 -13.04 -20.08
C GLY A 162 11.04 -13.01 -19.95
N PHE A 163 10.52 -12.68 -18.77
CA PHE A 163 9.08 -12.54 -18.55
C PHE A 163 8.60 -11.15 -18.98
N THR A 164 7.39 -11.08 -19.52
CA THR A 164 6.72 -9.83 -19.88
C THR A 164 5.78 -9.40 -18.73
N PHE A 165 6.24 -8.54 -17.84
CA PHE A 165 5.46 -7.99 -16.72
C PHE A 165 4.89 -9.08 -15.78
N PRO A 166 5.72 -9.96 -15.19
CA PRO A 166 5.24 -10.93 -14.23
C PRO A 166 4.70 -10.22 -12.98
N THR A 167 3.58 -10.69 -12.42
CA THR A 167 2.94 -10.05 -11.25
C THR A 167 2.85 -10.95 -10.03
N SER A 168 2.98 -12.26 -10.20
CA SER A 168 2.75 -13.23 -9.14
C SER A 168 3.47 -14.55 -9.42
N ILE A 169 3.68 -15.31 -8.34
CA ILE A 169 4.10 -16.70 -8.42
C ILE A 169 3.19 -17.56 -7.54
N ALA A 170 3.11 -18.85 -7.86
CA ALA A 170 2.49 -19.86 -7.03
C ALA A 170 3.36 -21.11 -6.94
N PHE A 171 3.18 -21.86 -5.85
CA PHE A 171 3.74 -23.21 -5.69
C PHE A 171 2.58 -24.20 -5.64
N ASP A 172 2.72 -25.33 -6.32
CA ASP A 172 1.79 -26.44 -6.16
C ASP A 172 2.12 -27.30 -4.93
N ASP A 173 1.37 -28.39 -4.76
CA ASP A 173 1.52 -29.31 -3.62
C ASP A 173 2.87 -30.08 -3.67
N GLU A 174 3.50 -30.18 -4.84
CA GLU A 174 4.83 -30.77 -5.04
C GLU A 174 5.97 -29.76 -4.93
N GLY A 175 5.66 -28.47 -4.74
CA GLY A 175 6.62 -27.37 -4.64
C GLY A 175 7.16 -26.89 -6.00
N GLU A 176 6.51 -27.22 -7.12
CA GLU A 176 6.86 -26.67 -8.42
C GLU A 176 6.48 -25.20 -8.51
N LEU A 177 7.31 -24.40 -9.18
CA LEU A 177 7.16 -22.95 -9.26
C LEU A 177 6.43 -22.53 -10.53
N PHE A 178 5.38 -21.72 -10.37
CA PHE A 178 4.60 -21.15 -11.45
C PHE A 178 4.61 -19.63 -11.40
N VAL A 179 4.57 -18.98 -12.56
CA VAL A 179 4.56 -17.53 -12.75
C VAL A 179 3.27 -17.11 -13.44
N GLY A 180 2.62 -16.10 -12.87
CA GLY A 180 1.53 -15.36 -13.50
C GLY A 180 2.09 -14.15 -14.25
N GLU A 181 1.87 -14.11 -15.55
CA GLU A 181 2.43 -13.09 -16.45
C GLU A 181 1.30 -12.32 -17.18
N SER A 182 1.58 -11.05 -17.52
CA SER A 182 0.67 -10.02 -18.05
C SER A 182 0.16 -9.02 -17.01
N GLY A 183 1.10 -8.46 -16.25
CA GLY A 183 0.84 -7.27 -15.47
C GLY A 183 0.49 -6.09 -16.36
N TYR A 184 -0.38 -5.23 -15.84
CA TYR A 184 -0.71 -3.99 -16.53
C TYR A 184 0.51 -3.08 -16.57
N SER A 185 0.77 -2.51 -17.73
CA SER A 185 1.73 -1.43 -17.89
C SER A 185 1.13 -0.32 -18.73
N TYR A 186 1.33 0.92 -18.30
CA TYR A 186 0.95 2.08 -19.11
C TYR A 186 1.85 2.12 -20.34
N GLY A 187 1.29 2.14 -21.56
CA GLY A 187 2.07 2.27 -22.79
C GLY A 187 1.78 1.19 -23.84
N PRO A 188 2.61 1.10 -24.90
CA PRO A 188 2.30 0.30 -26.09
C PRO A 188 2.67 -1.19 -25.97
N ALA A 189 3.39 -1.60 -24.92
CA ALA A 189 3.80 -3.00 -24.78
C ALA A 189 2.65 -3.83 -24.18
N TYR A 190 2.26 -4.88 -24.88
CA TYR A 190 1.23 -5.81 -24.44
C TYR A 190 1.87 -7.15 -24.07
N ALA A 191 1.41 -7.73 -22.97
CA ALA A 191 1.83 -9.05 -22.52
C ALA A 191 0.69 -10.06 -22.73
N LYS A 192 0.99 -11.22 -23.32
CA LYS A 192 0.05 -12.34 -23.37
C LYS A 192 -0.19 -12.84 -21.95
N ALA A 193 -1.45 -12.86 -21.50
CA ALA A 193 -1.79 -13.39 -20.17
C ALA A 193 -1.60 -14.90 -20.11
N ARG A 194 -0.73 -15.36 -19.20
CA ARG A 194 -0.24 -16.74 -19.13
C ARG A 194 0.01 -17.22 -17.69
N ILE A 195 -0.11 -18.53 -17.51
CA ILE A 195 0.52 -19.28 -16.42
C ILE A 195 1.70 -20.04 -17.01
N LEU A 196 2.89 -19.83 -16.45
CA LEU A 196 4.13 -20.46 -16.87
C LEU A 196 4.68 -21.32 -15.73
N ASN A 197 5.23 -22.48 -16.02
CA ASN A 197 5.97 -23.30 -15.06
C ASN A 197 7.47 -23.11 -15.28
N ILE A 198 8.23 -22.88 -14.20
CA ILE A 198 9.69 -22.92 -14.21
C ILE A 198 10.10 -24.31 -13.77
N ARG A 199 10.51 -25.14 -14.74
CA ARG A 199 10.96 -26.52 -14.47
C ARG A 199 12.30 -26.52 -13.74
N LYS A 200 12.61 -27.63 -13.07
CA LYS A 200 13.87 -27.81 -12.32
C LYS A 200 15.12 -27.73 -13.20
N ASP A 201 15.00 -28.01 -14.49
CA ASP A 201 16.06 -27.89 -15.49
C ASP A 201 16.19 -26.46 -16.07
N GLY A 202 15.39 -25.51 -15.58
CA GLY A 202 15.36 -24.12 -16.04
C GLY A 202 14.47 -23.87 -17.27
N GLN A 203 13.86 -24.90 -17.87
CA GLN A 203 12.94 -24.71 -18.98
C GLN A 203 11.64 -24.05 -18.53
N ILE A 204 11.11 -23.15 -19.36
CA ILE A 204 9.82 -22.49 -19.12
C ILE A 204 8.76 -23.17 -19.98
N GLN A 205 7.70 -23.68 -19.35
CA GLN A 205 6.56 -24.31 -20.03
C GLN A 205 5.30 -23.45 -19.86
N GLU A 206 4.60 -23.16 -20.96
CA GLU A 206 3.25 -22.56 -20.89
C GLU A 206 2.23 -23.62 -20.44
N ILE A 207 1.53 -23.34 -19.34
CA ILE A 207 0.48 -24.21 -18.79
C ILE A 207 -0.90 -23.80 -19.32
N ALA A 208 -1.17 -22.49 -19.30
CA ALA A 208 -2.43 -21.94 -19.77
C ALA A 208 -2.23 -20.52 -20.28
N SER A 209 -3.04 -20.11 -21.24
CA SER A 209 -3.03 -18.74 -21.77
C SER A 209 -4.39 -18.34 -22.33
N GLY A 210 -4.50 -17.13 -22.89
CA GLY A 210 -5.75 -16.61 -23.45
C GLY A 210 -6.72 -16.18 -22.36
N PHE A 211 -6.20 -15.54 -21.31
CA PHE A 211 -7.01 -14.80 -20.34
C PHE A 211 -7.18 -13.35 -20.82
N GLU A 212 -8.27 -12.70 -20.41
CA GLU A 212 -8.45 -11.26 -20.59
C GLU A 212 -7.63 -10.50 -19.55
N GLY A 213 -6.43 -10.05 -19.95
CA GLY A 213 -5.49 -9.37 -19.07
C GLY A 213 -5.94 -7.97 -18.60
N PRO A 214 -5.22 -7.37 -17.64
CA PRO A 214 -4.01 -7.88 -17.01
C PRO A 214 -4.28 -9.09 -16.08
N LEU A 215 -3.32 -10.00 -15.97
CA LEU A 215 -3.30 -11.06 -14.97
C LEU A 215 -2.65 -10.52 -13.69
N THR A 216 -3.46 -10.35 -12.65
CA THR A 216 -3.03 -9.67 -11.42
C THR A 216 -2.71 -10.64 -10.30
N GLY A 217 -3.09 -11.92 -10.38
CA GLY A 217 -2.71 -12.91 -9.38
C GLY A 217 -2.94 -14.36 -9.81
N ILE A 218 -2.09 -15.26 -9.32
CA ILE A 218 -2.31 -16.70 -9.31
C ILE A 218 -2.16 -17.25 -7.88
N ALA A 219 -3.01 -18.22 -7.53
CA ALA A 219 -2.87 -19.03 -6.33
C ALA A 219 -3.11 -20.50 -6.65
N TRP A 220 -2.32 -21.40 -6.05
CA TRP A 220 -2.63 -22.82 -6.06
C TRP A 220 -3.50 -23.15 -4.85
N TYR A 221 -4.59 -23.88 -5.07
CA TYR A 221 -5.46 -24.34 -3.99
C TYR A 221 -6.18 -25.61 -4.39
N LYS A 222 -6.00 -26.68 -3.59
CA LYS A 222 -6.65 -27.99 -3.76
C LYS A 222 -6.56 -28.54 -5.18
N GLY A 223 -5.35 -28.59 -5.75
CA GLY A 223 -5.09 -29.19 -7.06
C GLY A 223 -5.39 -28.30 -8.28
N TYR A 224 -5.75 -27.03 -8.08
CA TYR A 224 -6.06 -26.09 -9.16
C TYR A 224 -5.36 -24.75 -8.98
N PHE A 225 -5.07 -24.09 -10.09
CA PHE A 225 -4.78 -22.66 -10.11
C PHE A 225 -6.09 -21.87 -10.03
N TYR A 226 -6.05 -20.80 -9.25
CA TYR A 226 -7.03 -19.72 -9.25
C TYR A 226 -6.35 -18.49 -9.82
N VAL A 227 -6.90 -17.99 -10.92
CA VAL A 227 -6.33 -16.88 -11.68
C VAL A 227 -7.31 -15.72 -11.62
N ILE A 228 -6.81 -14.54 -11.26
CA ILE A 228 -7.61 -13.32 -11.26
C ILE A 228 -7.08 -12.34 -12.31
N THR A 229 -7.99 -11.76 -13.08
CA THR A 229 -7.67 -10.81 -14.15
C THR A 229 -8.48 -9.53 -14.08
N GLY A 230 -7.83 -8.43 -14.46
CA GLY A 230 -8.31 -7.06 -14.26
C GLY A 230 -8.83 -6.36 -15.50
N GLY A 231 -9.28 -7.07 -16.55
CA GLY A 231 -9.97 -6.43 -17.67
C GLY A 231 -11.22 -5.67 -17.21
N PHE A 232 -11.85 -4.86 -18.08
CA PHE A 232 -13.10 -4.16 -17.73
C PHE A 232 -14.21 -5.12 -17.25
N ASP A 233 -14.20 -6.34 -17.76
CA ASP A 233 -14.94 -7.49 -17.24
C ASP A 233 -13.97 -8.38 -16.44
N GLY A 234 -13.60 -7.92 -15.25
CA GLY A 234 -12.64 -8.63 -14.40
C GLY A 234 -13.19 -10.00 -13.99
N LYS A 235 -12.31 -11.00 -13.97
CA LYS A 235 -12.70 -12.42 -13.85
C LYS A 235 -11.85 -13.17 -12.85
N VAL A 236 -12.46 -14.17 -12.22
CA VAL A 236 -11.77 -15.23 -11.48
C VAL A 236 -11.97 -16.53 -12.24
N TYR A 237 -10.87 -17.23 -12.54
CA TYR A 237 -10.85 -18.51 -13.21
C TYR A 237 -10.34 -19.59 -12.26
N ARG A 238 -10.83 -20.82 -12.44
CA ARG A 238 -10.16 -22.04 -12.01
C ARG A 238 -9.49 -22.69 -13.19
N VAL A 239 -8.24 -23.10 -13.05
CA VAL A 239 -7.43 -23.69 -14.12
C VAL A 239 -6.75 -24.96 -13.61
N SER A 240 -6.87 -26.06 -14.34
CA SER A 240 -6.17 -27.31 -14.04
C SER A 240 -4.71 -27.28 -14.53
N LYS A 241 -3.88 -28.22 -14.07
CA LYS A 241 -2.46 -28.32 -14.43
C LYS A 241 -2.22 -28.66 -15.91
N ASP A 242 -3.22 -29.20 -16.61
CA ASP A 242 -3.24 -29.42 -18.07
C ASP A 242 -3.82 -28.23 -18.86
N GLY A 243 -4.20 -27.14 -18.18
CA GLY A 243 -4.57 -25.87 -18.80
C GLY A 243 -6.07 -25.66 -19.07
N GLN A 244 -6.95 -26.56 -18.62
CA GLN A 244 -8.40 -26.37 -18.79
C GLN A 244 -8.90 -25.25 -17.86
N LYS A 245 -9.61 -24.27 -18.44
CA LYS A 245 -10.07 -23.07 -17.73
C LYS A 245 -11.58 -23.09 -17.52
N LYS A 246 -12.04 -22.70 -16.34
CA LYS A 246 -13.44 -22.42 -16.01
C LYS A 246 -13.55 -21.04 -15.37
N VAL A 247 -14.43 -20.18 -15.90
CA VAL A 247 -14.79 -18.91 -15.24
C VAL A 247 -15.64 -19.23 -14.00
N LEU A 248 -15.24 -18.69 -12.85
CA LEU A 248 -15.97 -18.81 -11.59
C LEU A 248 -16.76 -17.53 -11.27
N ILE A 249 -16.14 -16.37 -11.50
CA ILE A 249 -16.74 -15.05 -11.29
C ILE A 249 -16.40 -14.18 -12.51
N SER A 250 -17.38 -13.39 -12.95
CA SER A 250 -17.26 -12.37 -14.00
C SER A 250 -18.00 -11.11 -13.60
N GLY A 251 -17.82 -10.03 -14.35
CA GLY A 251 -18.47 -8.74 -14.13
C GLY A 251 -17.79 -7.87 -13.07
N LEU A 252 -16.61 -8.27 -12.58
CA LEU A 252 -15.87 -7.44 -11.62
C LEU A 252 -15.49 -6.12 -12.32
N ARG A 253 -15.94 -5.00 -11.75
CA ARG A 253 -15.76 -3.67 -12.34
C ARG A 253 -14.31 -3.20 -12.22
N SER A 254 -13.46 -3.64 -13.14
CA SER A 254 -12.02 -3.37 -13.12
C SER A 254 -11.58 -2.62 -14.39
N GLY A 255 -10.29 -2.62 -14.72
CA GLY A 255 -9.79 -2.21 -16.03
C GLY A 255 -9.59 -0.71 -16.27
N ALA A 256 -9.81 0.14 -15.27
CA ALA A 256 -9.64 1.59 -15.36
C ALA A 256 -8.34 2.03 -14.66
N ASP A 257 -8.37 3.02 -13.76
CA ASP A 257 -7.15 3.46 -13.04
C ASP A 257 -6.54 2.32 -12.21
N HIS A 258 -7.37 1.44 -11.65
CA HIS A 258 -6.93 0.34 -10.81
C HIS A 258 -7.63 -0.98 -11.17
N PHE A 259 -6.95 -2.07 -10.82
CA PHE A 259 -7.30 -3.41 -11.29
C PHE A 259 -7.81 -4.32 -10.17
N THR A 260 -8.12 -5.56 -10.49
CA THR A 260 -8.21 -6.63 -9.51
C THR A 260 -6.88 -6.83 -8.80
N SER A 261 -6.91 -7.33 -7.56
CA SER A 261 -5.69 -7.58 -6.76
C SER A 261 -5.19 -9.02 -6.89
N GLU A 262 -4.25 -9.39 -6.01
CA GLU A 262 -3.95 -10.78 -5.66
C GLU A 262 -5.19 -11.55 -5.16
N ILE A 263 -5.18 -12.88 -5.34
CA ILE A 263 -6.16 -13.82 -4.80
C ILE A 263 -5.49 -14.74 -3.78
N VAL A 264 -6.09 -14.88 -2.59
CA VAL A 264 -5.58 -15.75 -1.52
C VAL A 264 -6.70 -16.59 -0.92
N PHE A 265 -6.34 -17.64 -0.19
CA PHE A 265 -7.28 -18.50 0.52
C PHE A 265 -7.09 -18.37 2.03
N GLY A 266 -8.20 -18.17 2.73
CA GLY A 266 -8.22 -18.04 4.19
C GLY A 266 -8.30 -19.39 4.91
N PRO A 267 -8.07 -19.40 6.24
CA PRO A 267 -8.23 -20.59 7.07
C PRO A 267 -9.68 -21.13 7.09
N ASP A 268 -10.64 -20.31 6.68
CA ASP A 268 -12.05 -20.65 6.50
C ASP A 268 -12.36 -21.36 5.16
N ASN A 269 -11.33 -21.69 4.37
CA ASN A 269 -11.44 -22.31 3.05
C ASN A 269 -12.18 -21.44 2.01
N LYS A 270 -12.23 -20.11 2.22
CA LYS A 270 -12.79 -19.16 1.25
C LYS A 270 -11.68 -18.47 0.47
N MET A 271 -12.00 -18.03 -0.74
CA MET A 271 -11.11 -17.17 -1.52
C MET A 271 -11.39 -15.70 -1.21
N TYR A 272 -10.32 -14.91 -1.16
CA TYR A 272 -10.33 -13.48 -0.91
C TYR A 272 -9.54 -12.76 -2.00
N PHE A 273 -10.08 -11.65 -2.47
CA PHE A 273 -9.46 -10.80 -3.50
C PHE A 273 -10.09 -9.40 -3.44
N ALA A 274 -9.50 -8.42 -4.11
CA ALA A 274 -10.00 -7.05 -4.14
C ALA A 274 -10.17 -6.54 -5.56
N VAL A 275 -10.99 -5.48 -5.68
CA VAL A 275 -11.17 -4.69 -6.90
C VAL A 275 -10.90 -3.24 -6.55
N GLY A 276 -9.91 -2.65 -7.23
CA GLY A 276 -9.57 -1.24 -7.08
C GLY A 276 -10.63 -0.27 -7.59
N THR A 277 -10.38 1.01 -7.39
CA THR A 277 -11.23 2.12 -7.84
C THR A 277 -11.01 2.44 -9.31
N VAL A 278 -12.05 2.95 -9.96
CA VAL A 278 -12.02 3.40 -11.35
C VAL A 278 -11.25 4.71 -11.49
N THR A 279 -11.25 5.54 -10.45
CA THR A 279 -10.65 6.87 -10.44
C THR A 279 -9.60 7.03 -9.35
N ASN A 280 -8.81 8.11 -9.43
CA ASN A 280 -7.88 8.49 -8.37
C ASN A 280 -8.60 8.81 -7.04
N SER A 281 -9.64 9.67 -7.11
CA SER A 281 -10.20 10.35 -5.93
C SER A 281 -11.71 10.56 -5.96
N GLY A 282 -12.43 9.65 -6.62
CA GLY A 282 -13.89 9.53 -6.60
C GLY A 282 -14.61 10.32 -7.68
N VAL A 283 -13.87 10.95 -8.60
CA VAL A 283 -14.40 11.81 -9.67
C VAL A 283 -13.72 11.43 -10.98
N VAL A 284 -14.52 11.16 -12.02
CA VAL A 284 -13.99 10.94 -13.36
C VAL A 284 -13.50 12.29 -13.91
N GLY A 285 -12.24 12.34 -14.34
CA GLY A 285 -11.57 13.55 -14.79
C GLY A 285 -10.87 13.38 -16.14
N VAL A 286 -10.30 14.48 -16.63
CA VAL A 286 -9.53 14.49 -17.89
C VAL A 286 -8.31 13.57 -17.83
N ASP A 287 -7.75 13.37 -16.63
CA ASP A 287 -6.65 12.42 -16.42
C ASP A 287 -7.01 11.00 -16.87
N ASN A 288 -8.27 10.60 -16.74
CA ASN A 288 -8.73 9.28 -17.16
C ASN A 288 -8.70 9.08 -18.70
N GLU A 289 -8.70 10.16 -19.48
CA GLU A 289 -8.41 10.10 -20.93
C GLU A 289 -6.91 9.85 -21.16
N TYR A 290 -6.04 10.53 -20.43
CA TYR A 290 -4.59 10.33 -20.53
C TYR A 290 -4.16 8.92 -20.12
N TYR A 291 -4.88 8.33 -19.16
CA TYR A 291 -4.73 6.93 -18.77
C TYR A 291 -5.45 5.94 -19.70
N GLY A 292 -6.09 6.44 -20.77
CA GLY A 292 -6.47 5.67 -21.95
C GLY A 292 -7.84 4.99 -21.89
N TRP A 293 -8.61 5.15 -20.82
CA TRP A 293 -9.88 4.43 -20.66
C TRP A 293 -11.13 5.29 -20.87
N LEU A 294 -11.10 6.60 -20.62
CA LEU A 294 -12.30 7.45 -20.68
C LEU A 294 -12.94 7.45 -22.08
N GLY A 295 -12.18 7.69 -23.14
CA GLY A 295 -12.68 7.66 -24.52
C GLY A 295 -13.23 6.30 -24.97
N GLN A 296 -12.77 5.20 -24.36
CA GLN A 296 -13.27 3.84 -24.65
C GLN A 296 -14.54 3.49 -23.86
N ARG A 297 -14.72 4.11 -22.69
CA ARG A 297 -15.79 3.84 -21.73
C ARG A 297 -16.30 5.14 -21.08
N PRO A 298 -16.94 6.06 -21.83
CA PRO A 298 -17.31 7.39 -21.32
C PRO A 298 -18.26 7.38 -20.12
N THR A 299 -19.03 6.31 -19.97
CA THR A 299 -20.02 6.16 -18.88
C THR A 299 -19.48 5.40 -17.67
N PHE A 300 -18.23 4.92 -17.71
CA PHE A 300 -17.65 4.13 -16.62
C PHE A 300 -17.20 5.03 -15.48
N HIS A 301 -17.53 4.63 -14.25
CA HIS A 301 -17.31 5.38 -13.02
C HIS A 301 -17.33 4.43 -11.83
N ASP A 302 -16.83 4.91 -10.69
CA ASP A 302 -16.84 4.19 -9.42
C ASP A 302 -18.27 3.91 -8.95
N ILE A 303 -18.52 2.68 -8.52
CA ILE A 303 -19.76 2.28 -7.84
C ILE A 303 -19.43 1.89 -6.40
N PRO A 304 -20.08 2.51 -5.39
CA PRO A 304 -19.78 2.22 -3.99
C PRO A 304 -20.39 0.88 -3.53
N ALA A 305 -19.84 0.33 -2.45
CA ALA A 305 -20.35 -0.89 -1.81
C ALA A 305 -21.59 -0.65 -0.93
N ARG A 306 -21.84 0.61 -0.58
CA ARG A 306 -22.88 1.04 0.35
C ARG A 306 -23.53 2.31 -0.17
N ASP A 307 -24.72 2.61 0.33
CA ASP A 307 -25.39 3.88 0.03
C ASP A 307 -24.55 5.05 0.57
N LEU A 308 -24.17 5.96 -0.33
CA LEU A 308 -23.36 7.14 0.00
C LEU A 308 -24.16 8.40 -0.29
N LYS A 309 -24.29 9.27 0.71
CA LYS A 309 -24.92 10.58 0.57
C LYS A 309 -23.86 11.62 0.23
N LEU A 310 -24.01 12.28 -0.92
CA LEU A 310 -23.02 13.22 -1.45
C LEU A 310 -23.24 14.66 -0.95
N VAL A 311 -22.14 15.39 -0.77
CA VAL A 311 -22.17 16.85 -0.55
C VAL A 311 -22.65 17.60 -1.80
N GLY A 312 -22.51 16.99 -2.99
CA GLY A 312 -22.88 17.60 -4.27
C GLY A 312 -21.83 18.55 -4.84
N GLN A 313 -20.56 18.41 -4.42
CA GLN A 313 -19.46 19.13 -5.04
C GLN A 313 -19.23 18.60 -6.47
N ASN A 314 -19.19 19.51 -7.44
CA ASN A 314 -18.92 19.17 -8.83
C ASN A 314 -17.66 19.87 -9.32
N PHE A 315 -16.98 19.24 -10.27
CA PHE A 315 -15.68 19.67 -10.77
C PHE A 315 -15.82 19.98 -12.25
N VAL A 316 -15.46 21.21 -12.64
CA VAL A 316 -15.51 21.65 -14.03
C VAL A 316 -14.16 21.38 -14.68
N SER A 317 -14.17 20.72 -15.83
CA SER A 317 -12.97 20.44 -16.62
C SER A 317 -13.26 20.55 -18.11
N ASP A 318 -12.20 20.62 -18.91
CA ASP A 318 -12.33 20.50 -20.37
C ASP A 318 -12.92 19.14 -20.76
N ASN A 319 -13.62 19.10 -21.90
CA ASN A 319 -14.22 17.88 -22.42
C ASN A 319 -13.33 17.24 -23.50
N PRO A 320 -12.53 16.21 -23.16
CA PRO A 320 -11.67 15.54 -24.14
C PRO A 320 -12.44 14.73 -25.19
N LEU A 321 -13.74 14.49 -24.99
CA LEU A 321 -14.57 13.67 -25.88
C LEU A 321 -15.10 14.45 -27.09
N THR A 322 -15.08 15.79 -27.04
CA THR A 322 -15.59 16.66 -28.11
C THR A 322 -14.44 17.29 -28.88
N LYS A 323 -13.99 16.62 -29.94
CA LYS A 323 -12.84 17.04 -30.76
C LYS A 323 -13.04 18.36 -31.52
N ILE A 324 -14.25 18.90 -31.59
CA ILE A 324 -14.63 20.04 -32.45
C ILE A 324 -14.64 21.37 -31.69
N ASN A 325 -14.82 21.36 -30.37
CA ASN A 325 -14.86 22.59 -29.56
C ASN A 325 -13.84 22.51 -28.40
N PRO A 326 -12.65 23.13 -28.54
CA PRO A 326 -11.62 23.09 -27.50
C PRO A 326 -12.01 23.87 -26.24
N ASN A 327 -13.10 24.66 -26.28
CA ASN A 327 -13.63 25.38 -25.13
C ASN A 327 -14.82 24.66 -24.47
N ASP A 328 -15.17 23.45 -24.93
CA ASP A 328 -16.23 22.67 -24.29
C ASP A 328 -15.80 22.23 -22.89
N LYS A 329 -16.61 22.58 -21.90
CA LYS A 329 -16.37 22.27 -20.49
C LYS A 329 -17.56 21.52 -19.94
N VAL A 330 -17.28 20.49 -19.16
CA VAL A 330 -18.29 19.69 -18.50
C VAL A 330 -18.10 19.70 -17.00
N SER A 331 -19.18 19.41 -16.27
CA SER A 331 -19.17 19.32 -14.82
C SER A 331 -19.40 17.88 -14.40
N THR A 332 -18.46 17.31 -13.65
CA THR A 332 -18.52 15.93 -13.16
C THR A 332 -18.65 15.92 -11.64
N GLY A 333 -19.61 15.16 -11.12
CA GLY A 333 -19.80 14.89 -9.69
C GLY A 333 -19.09 13.62 -9.23
N ALA A 334 -18.99 13.46 -7.92
CA ALA A 334 -18.45 12.24 -7.34
C ALA A 334 -19.32 11.01 -7.69
N PHE A 335 -18.68 9.86 -7.98
CA PHE A 335 -19.37 8.61 -8.32
C PHE A 335 -20.35 8.70 -9.50
N HIS A 336 -20.08 9.59 -10.47
CA HIS A 336 -20.90 9.75 -11.66
C HIS A 336 -20.07 9.61 -12.94
N PRO A 337 -20.70 9.25 -14.07
CA PRO A 337 -20.09 9.34 -15.39
C PRO A 337 -19.47 10.72 -15.67
N PHE A 338 -18.45 10.75 -16.51
CA PHE A 338 -17.84 12.01 -16.93
C PHE A 338 -18.88 12.96 -17.53
N GLY A 339 -18.86 14.22 -17.10
CA GLY A 339 -19.80 15.26 -17.50
C GLY A 339 -21.20 15.15 -16.88
N THR A 340 -21.39 14.27 -15.91
CA THR A 340 -22.63 14.21 -15.12
C THR A 340 -22.40 14.81 -13.73
N ALA A 341 -23.11 15.90 -13.44
CA ALA A 341 -23.05 16.56 -12.14
C ALA A 341 -23.90 15.83 -11.08
N SER A 342 -23.35 15.73 -9.88
CA SER A 342 -24.05 15.27 -8.67
C SER A 342 -24.85 16.41 -8.01
N ARG A 343 -25.81 16.05 -7.17
CA ARG A 343 -26.62 17.00 -6.38
C ARG A 343 -26.35 16.86 -4.89
N ARG A 344 -26.49 17.96 -4.15
CA ARG A 344 -26.37 17.94 -2.69
C ARG A 344 -27.44 17.03 -2.09
N GLY A 345 -27.01 16.13 -1.22
CA GLY A 345 -27.87 15.16 -0.55
C GLY A 345 -28.33 14.00 -1.43
N GLU A 346 -27.85 13.92 -2.68
CA GLU A 346 -28.05 12.76 -3.54
C GLU A 346 -27.47 11.50 -2.89
N VAL A 347 -28.20 10.39 -3.01
CA VAL A 347 -27.76 9.08 -2.52
C VAL A 347 -27.36 8.22 -3.70
N VAL A 348 -26.07 7.94 -3.82
CA VAL A 348 -25.55 6.94 -4.76
C VAL A 348 -25.75 5.57 -4.14
N LYS A 349 -26.43 4.67 -4.85
CA LYS A 349 -26.79 3.34 -4.35
C LYS A 349 -25.61 2.38 -4.37
N GLY A 350 -25.43 1.69 -3.25
CA GLY A 350 -24.44 0.63 -3.13
C GLY A 350 -24.78 -0.58 -3.99
N GLN A 351 -23.76 -1.28 -4.52
CA GLN A 351 -23.93 -2.51 -5.29
C GLN A 351 -22.95 -3.59 -4.85
N LEU A 352 -23.28 -4.86 -5.11
CA LEU A 352 -22.36 -5.98 -4.83
C LEU A 352 -21.12 -5.89 -5.70
N LEU A 353 -21.26 -5.61 -7.00
CA LEU A 353 -20.12 -5.42 -7.91
C LEU A 353 -19.65 -3.96 -7.83
N ALA A 354 -19.03 -3.63 -6.69
CA ALA A 354 -18.52 -2.31 -6.36
C ALA A 354 -17.00 -2.19 -6.58
N ASN A 355 -16.51 -0.97 -6.43
CA ASN A 355 -15.11 -0.56 -6.53
C ASN A 355 -14.52 -0.22 -5.16
N GLY A 356 -13.20 -0.36 -5.02
CA GLY A 356 -12.51 -0.06 -3.76
C GLY A 356 -12.87 -1.03 -2.64
N VAL A 357 -13.01 -2.31 -2.99
CA VAL A 357 -13.60 -3.36 -2.13
C VAL A 357 -12.71 -4.60 -2.05
N LEU A 358 -12.86 -5.31 -0.95
CA LEU A 358 -12.32 -6.65 -0.71
C LEU A 358 -13.48 -7.64 -0.62
N TYR A 359 -13.45 -8.64 -1.49
CA TYR A 359 -14.43 -9.70 -1.61
C TYR A 359 -14.01 -10.98 -0.86
N ARG A 360 -15.01 -11.76 -0.45
CA ARG A 360 -14.89 -13.17 -0.07
C ARG A 360 -15.87 -13.99 -0.90
N ALA A 361 -15.46 -15.21 -1.28
CA ALA A 361 -16.32 -16.15 -1.98
C ALA A 361 -15.93 -17.62 -1.70
N ASN A 362 -16.80 -18.56 -2.03
CA ASN A 362 -16.44 -19.98 -2.11
C ASN A 362 -15.43 -20.24 -3.23
N PRO A 363 -14.61 -21.31 -3.14
CA PRO A 363 -13.70 -21.71 -4.23
C PRO A 363 -14.40 -22.07 -5.55
N ASP A 364 -15.72 -22.23 -5.59
CA ASP A 364 -16.49 -22.44 -6.82
C ASP A 364 -17.07 -21.14 -7.41
N GLY A 365 -16.80 -19.99 -6.79
CA GLY A 365 -17.33 -18.67 -7.18
C GLY A 365 -18.66 -18.29 -6.51
N SER A 366 -19.32 -19.22 -5.82
CA SER A 366 -20.59 -18.94 -5.13
C SER A 366 -20.40 -18.13 -3.85
N ASN A 367 -21.50 -17.54 -3.34
CA ASN A 367 -21.50 -16.74 -2.10
C ASN A 367 -20.49 -15.58 -2.13
N LEU A 368 -20.43 -14.86 -3.25
CA LEU A 368 -19.66 -13.62 -3.34
C LEU A 368 -20.26 -12.56 -2.43
N GLU A 369 -19.44 -12.02 -1.53
CA GLU A 369 -19.81 -10.95 -0.61
C GLU A 369 -18.66 -9.95 -0.43
N ILE A 370 -19.01 -8.70 -0.10
CA ILE A 370 -18.04 -7.67 0.26
C ILE A 370 -17.72 -7.80 1.75
N VAL A 371 -16.45 -8.02 2.08
CA VAL A 371 -15.97 -8.05 3.47
C VAL A 371 -15.68 -6.64 3.94
N ALA A 372 -14.97 -5.85 3.13
CA ALA A 372 -14.56 -4.49 3.46
C ALA A 372 -14.55 -3.60 2.21
N ASP A 373 -14.70 -2.29 2.41
CA ASP A 373 -14.77 -1.29 1.35
C ASP A 373 -14.07 0.02 1.74
N GLY A 374 -14.05 1.00 0.83
CA GLY A 374 -13.38 2.28 1.09
C GLY A 374 -11.87 2.21 0.94
N PHE A 375 -11.37 1.34 0.07
CA PHE A 375 -9.98 1.32 -0.38
C PHE A 375 -9.84 2.05 -1.72
N ARG A 376 -8.62 2.48 -2.05
CA ARG A 376 -8.30 3.01 -3.39
C ARG A 376 -7.86 1.89 -4.33
N ASN A 377 -6.78 1.21 -3.97
CA ASN A 377 -6.16 0.16 -4.77
C ASN A 377 -5.47 -0.86 -3.85
N VAL A 378 -6.23 -1.82 -3.34
CA VAL A 378 -5.64 -2.98 -2.68
C VAL A 378 -4.94 -3.84 -3.72
N PHE A 379 -3.66 -4.14 -3.53
CA PHE A 379 -2.91 -4.96 -4.50
C PHE A 379 -2.27 -6.19 -3.87
N GLY A 380 -1.70 -6.05 -2.67
CA GLY A 380 -1.23 -7.17 -1.84
C GLY A 380 -2.27 -7.60 -0.83
N LEU A 381 -2.45 -8.92 -0.70
CA LEU A 381 -3.40 -9.52 0.23
C LEU A 381 -2.79 -10.81 0.79
N GLY A 382 -2.91 -11.05 2.08
CA GLY A 382 -2.28 -12.22 2.69
C GLY A 382 -2.71 -12.48 4.12
N PHE A 383 -2.68 -13.75 4.52
CA PHE A 383 -2.96 -14.16 5.89
C PHE A 383 -1.65 -14.33 6.67
N SER A 384 -1.62 -13.81 7.90
CA SER A 384 -0.54 -14.16 8.83
C SER A 384 -0.66 -15.62 9.28
N PRO A 385 0.40 -16.21 9.87
CA PRO A 385 0.34 -17.56 10.42
C PRO A 385 -0.80 -17.78 11.42
N GLU A 386 -1.22 -16.73 12.13
CA GLU A 386 -2.33 -16.75 13.09
C GLU A 386 -3.71 -16.59 12.42
N GLY A 387 -3.77 -16.50 11.09
CA GLY A 387 -5.02 -16.40 10.33
C GLY A 387 -5.62 -14.99 10.29
N LYS A 388 -4.85 -13.94 10.60
CA LYS A 388 -5.31 -12.55 10.41
C LYS A 388 -5.07 -12.11 8.98
N LEU A 389 -6.07 -11.47 8.36
CA LEU A 389 -5.97 -10.94 7.00
C LEU A 389 -5.32 -9.57 7.00
N PHE A 390 -4.33 -9.37 6.14
CA PHE A 390 -3.66 -8.09 5.91
C PHE A 390 -3.82 -7.67 4.45
N ALA A 391 -3.86 -6.35 4.21
CA ALA A 391 -3.82 -5.82 2.85
C ALA A 391 -2.96 -4.56 2.76
N THR A 392 -2.22 -4.44 1.66
CA THR A 392 -1.59 -3.19 1.24
C THR A 392 -2.55 -2.44 0.33
N ASN A 393 -2.57 -1.12 0.45
CA ASN A 393 -3.33 -0.25 -0.43
C ASN A 393 -2.41 0.85 -0.97
N ASN A 394 -2.53 1.23 -2.24
CA ASN A 394 -1.79 2.36 -2.78
C ASN A 394 -2.52 3.69 -2.51
N GLY A 395 -1.76 4.69 -2.06
CA GLY A 395 -2.29 6.02 -1.72
C GLY A 395 -2.77 6.83 -2.91
N PHE A 396 -3.39 7.98 -2.67
CA PHE A 396 -3.77 8.95 -3.70
C PHE A 396 -2.58 9.53 -4.48
N ASP A 397 -2.85 9.95 -5.72
CA ASP A 397 -1.88 10.66 -6.56
C ASP A 397 -2.23 12.16 -6.72
N PHE A 398 -1.20 12.97 -6.99
CA PHE A 398 -1.35 14.38 -7.36
C PHE A 398 -1.88 14.56 -8.80
N ARG A 399 -3.11 14.10 -9.06
CA ARG A 399 -3.75 14.18 -10.39
C ARG A 399 -5.28 14.19 -10.34
N GLY A 400 -5.86 14.51 -11.49
CA GLY A 400 -7.31 14.49 -11.73
C GLY A 400 -8.03 15.71 -11.19
N SER A 401 -9.35 15.68 -11.25
CA SER A 401 -10.20 16.84 -10.88
C SER A 401 -10.18 17.17 -9.39
N ARG A 402 -9.80 16.22 -8.54
CA ARG A 402 -9.63 16.38 -7.09
C ARG A 402 -8.27 15.79 -6.67
N PRO A 403 -7.15 16.46 -6.99
CA PRO A 403 -5.83 15.93 -6.67
C PRO A 403 -5.57 15.94 -5.17
N ILE A 404 -4.89 14.91 -4.68
CA ILE A 404 -4.50 14.76 -3.27
C ILE A 404 -3.01 14.41 -3.27
N GLU A 405 -2.20 15.16 -2.53
CA GLU A 405 -0.74 14.97 -2.48
C GLU A 405 -0.32 14.32 -1.16
N GLY A 406 0.75 13.54 -1.18
CA GLY A 406 1.44 13.09 0.03
C GLY A 406 0.76 11.93 0.76
N ASP A 407 -0.24 11.30 0.15
CA ASP A 407 -0.81 10.08 0.73
C ASP A 407 0.23 8.94 0.75
N TRP A 408 0.26 8.21 1.85
CA TRP A 408 1.13 7.06 2.04
C TRP A 408 0.55 5.83 1.36
N ASP A 409 1.35 4.77 1.27
CA ASP A 409 0.81 3.43 1.03
C ASP A 409 0.55 2.74 2.37
N PRO A 410 -0.71 2.55 2.78
CA PRO A 410 -1.01 1.93 4.07
C PRO A 410 -1.01 0.39 4.02
N LEU A 411 -0.55 -0.22 5.11
CA LEU A 411 -0.82 -1.61 5.47
C LEU A 411 -1.93 -1.67 6.53
N TYR A 412 -2.96 -2.47 6.28
CA TYR A 412 -4.07 -2.68 7.22
C TYR A 412 -4.15 -4.13 7.70
N GLU A 413 -4.54 -4.33 8.96
CA GLU A 413 -5.25 -5.56 9.39
C GLU A 413 -6.72 -5.41 8.96
N ILE A 414 -7.22 -6.39 8.21
CA ILE A 414 -8.54 -6.34 7.59
C ILE A 414 -9.62 -6.84 8.54
N ARG A 415 -10.70 -6.06 8.63
CA ARG A 415 -11.93 -6.33 9.36
C ARG A 415 -13.12 -5.83 8.54
N PRO A 416 -14.34 -6.31 8.81
CA PRO A 416 -15.49 -5.78 8.13
C PRO A 416 -15.70 -4.29 8.40
N GLY A 417 -15.92 -3.51 7.34
CA GLY A 417 -16.22 -2.08 7.42
C GLY A 417 -15.51 -1.22 6.37
N TRP A 418 -15.56 0.10 6.59
CA TRP A 418 -15.11 1.11 5.63
C TRP A 418 -13.72 1.66 5.98
N TYR A 419 -12.85 1.79 4.98
CA TYR A 419 -11.44 2.17 5.13
C TYR A 419 -11.10 3.59 4.65
N GLY A 420 -12.13 4.36 4.28
CA GLY A 420 -12.03 5.83 4.23
C GLY A 420 -12.02 6.47 2.84
N TRP A 421 -11.69 5.75 1.77
CA TRP A 421 -11.76 6.31 0.42
C TRP A 421 -13.22 6.69 0.07
N PRO A 422 -13.47 7.86 -0.56
CA PRO A 422 -12.50 8.79 -1.15
C PRO A 422 -12.10 9.97 -0.26
N ASP A 423 -12.53 10.01 1.01
CA ASP A 423 -12.41 11.19 1.87
C ASP A 423 -11.31 11.10 2.94
N PHE A 424 -10.65 9.94 3.05
CA PHE A 424 -9.51 9.74 3.93
C PHE A 424 -8.32 9.16 3.16
N ALA A 425 -7.18 9.84 3.30
CA ALA A 425 -5.86 9.42 2.82
C ALA A 425 -5.16 8.70 3.97
N SER A 426 -4.91 7.40 3.80
CA SER A 426 -4.30 6.53 4.83
C SER A 426 -4.91 6.70 6.22
N GLY A 427 -6.24 6.73 6.31
CA GLY A 427 -6.98 6.88 7.59
C GLY A 427 -7.02 8.30 8.17
N LEU A 428 -6.51 9.31 7.46
CA LEU A 428 -6.56 10.72 7.86
C LEU A 428 -7.46 11.52 6.90
N PRO A 429 -8.25 12.50 7.40
CA PRO A 429 -9.10 13.32 6.54
C PRO A 429 -8.30 14.06 5.46
N VAL A 430 -8.75 13.97 4.19
CA VAL A 430 -8.09 14.70 3.08
C VAL A 430 -8.21 16.22 3.20
N THR A 431 -9.05 16.71 4.11
CA THR A 431 -9.19 18.14 4.44
C THR A 431 -8.03 18.69 5.27
N LEU A 432 -7.10 17.85 5.73
CA LEU A 432 -5.88 18.34 6.39
C LEU A 432 -5.03 19.15 5.41
N PRO A 433 -4.42 20.27 5.85
CA PRO A 433 -3.52 21.07 5.01
C PRO A 433 -2.36 20.28 4.41
N TYR A 434 -1.91 19.22 5.10
CA TYR A 434 -0.86 18.31 4.62
C TYR A 434 -1.16 17.70 3.24
N PHE A 435 -2.44 17.42 2.94
CA PHE A 435 -2.86 16.80 1.69
C PHE A 435 -3.18 17.80 0.57
N LYS A 436 -3.02 19.10 0.83
CA LYS A 436 -3.29 20.14 -0.16
C LYS A 436 -2.16 20.22 -1.17
N PRO A 437 -2.45 20.02 -2.46
CA PRO A 437 -1.42 20.20 -3.45
C PRO A 437 -1.10 21.67 -3.76
N PRO A 438 0.16 22.04 -4.02
CA PRO A 438 0.57 23.38 -4.45
C PRO A 438 -0.21 23.85 -5.68
N GLY A 439 -0.76 25.07 -5.63
CA GLY A 439 -1.51 25.65 -6.74
C GLY A 439 -2.95 25.11 -6.91
N HIS A 440 -3.38 24.15 -6.09
CA HIS A 440 -4.73 23.59 -6.13
C HIS A 440 -5.57 24.00 -4.90
N PRO A 441 -6.92 23.95 -5.00
CA PRO A 441 -7.78 24.13 -3.84
C PRO A 441 -7.56 23.02 -2.81
N GLN A 442 -7.80 23.32 -1.52
CA GLN A 442 -7.82 22.31 -0.48
C GLN A 442 -8.88 21.24 -0.79
N PRO A 443 -8.52 19.94 -0.84
CA PRO A 443 -9.50 18.87 -0.97
C PRO A 443 -10.61 18.98 0.09
N GLN A 444 -11.86 18.93 -0.36
CA GLN A 444 -13.05 18.89 0.50
C GLN A 444 -13.64 17.49 0.49
N PHE A 445 -14.43 17.14 1.51
CA PHE A 445 -15.16 15.88 1.53
C PHE A 445 -16.19 15.81 0.41
N LEU A 446 -16.30 14.63 -0.21
CA LEU A 446 -17.34 14.31 -1.19
C LEU A 446 -18.60 13.77 -0.51
N LEU A 447 -18.44 13.16 0.67
CA LEU A 447 -19.52 12.54 1.42
C LEU A 447 -20.05 13.49 2.51
N GLU A 448 -21.38 13.59 2.62
CA GLU A 448 -22.04 14.41 3.65
C GLU A 448 -21.87 13.80 5.04
N GLN A 449 -21.82 12.46 5.10
CA GLN A 449 -21.60 11.70 6.32
C GLN A 449 -20.69 10.51 6.03
N HIS A 450 -19.77 10.25 6.95
CA HIS A 450 -18.81 9.16 6.83
C HIS A 450 -19.25 7.97 7.69
N PRO A 451 -19.20 6.74 7.16
CA PRO A 451 -19.17 5.55 7.99
C PRO A 451 -18.01 5.62 9.00
N PRO A 452 -18.10 4.95 10.16
CA PRO A 452 -16.93 4.82 11.03
C PRO A 452 -15.82 4.07 10.29
N LEU A 453 -14.58 4.54 10.43
CA LEU A 453 -13.42 3.83 9.92
C LEU A 453 -13.29 2.48 10.65
N ALA A 454 -13.14 1.40 9.89
CA ALA A 454 -12.97 0.04 10.43
C ALA A 454 -11.64 -0.12 11.18
N ALA A 455 -10.58 0.52 10.68
CA ALA A 455 -9.26 0.49 11.29
C ALA A 455 -8.41 1.69 10.82
N GLN A 456 -7.30 1.91 11.53
CA GLN A 456 -6.21 2.76 11.08
C GLN A 456 -5.11 1.90 10.44
N PRO A 457 -4.28 2.46 9.53
CA PRO A 457 -3.12 1.74 9.03
C PRO A 457 -2.22 1.32 10.20
N LEU A 458 -1.68 0.11 10.13
CA LEU A 458 -0.62 -0.34 11.03
C LEU A 458 0.71 0.32 10.68
N ILE A 459 0.97 0.44 9.37
CA ILE A 459 2.16 1.05 8.79
C ILE A 459 1.71 1.99 7.66
N ARG A 460 2.35 3.15 7.55
CA ARG A 460 2.27 4.08 6.43
C ARG A 460 3.62 4.09 5.71
N PHE A 461 3.73 3.38 4.60
CA PHE A 461 4.96 3.40 3.78
C PHE A 461 5.06 4.71 3.02
N LYS A 462 6.29 5.11 2.66
CA LYS A 462 6.55 6.39 1.97
C LYS A 462 5.61 6.58 0.77
N PRO A 463 5.12 7.81 0.53
CA PRO A 463 4.33 8.11 -0.65
C PRO A 463 4.98 7.59 -1.93
N HIS A 464 4.15 7.00 -2.80
CA HIS A 464 4.54 6.44 -4.09
C HIS A 464 5.65 5.37 -4.02
N ALA A 465 5.89 4.74 -2.87
CA ALA A 465 6.67 3.51 -2.81
C ALA A 465 6.02 2.40 -3.65
N ALA A 466 4.71 2.53 -3.87
CA ALA A 466 3.85 1.59 -4.54
C ALA A 466 4.04 0.21 -3.89
N THR A 467 3.72 0.11 -2.60
CA THR A 467 3.83 -1.15 -1.85
C THR A 467 2.79 -2.14 -2.38
N GLN A 468 3.27 -3.29 -2.85
CA GLN A 468 2.49 -4.30 -3.56
C GLN A 468 2.28 -5.54 -2.67
N LYS A 469 2.63 -6.72 -3.17
CA LYS A 469 2.36 -8.00 -2.52
C LYS A 469 3.43 -8.37 -1.51
N PHE A 470 3.04 -9.20 -0.56
CA PHE A 470 3.85 -9.56 0.59
C PHE A 470 3.63 -11.01 1.00
N ASP A 471 4.56 -11.53 1.81
CA ASP A 471 4.41 -12.82 2.49
C ASP A 471 5.13 -12.78 3.85
N PHE A 472 4.83 -13.72 4.72
CA PHE A 472 5.40 -13.82 6.06
C PHE A 472 6.53 -14.85 6.11
N SER A 473 7.62 -14.52 6.79
CA SER A 473 8.61 -15.53 7.14
C SER A 473 8.04 -16.46 8.20
N LYS A 474 8.02 -17.76 7.90
CA LYS A 474 7.43 -18.81 8.74
C LYS A 474 8.46 -19.75 9.35
N ASN A 475 9.71 -19.72 8.87
CA ASN A 475 10.73 -20.71 9.17
C ASN A 475 11.99 -20.06 9.76
N GLU A 476 12.44 -20.56 10.90
CA GLU A 476 13.65 -20.11 11.59
C GLU A 476 14.92 -20.26 10.75
N ARG A 477 14.95 -21.20 9.79
CA ARG A 477 16.09 -21.38 8.87
C ARG A 477 16.30 -20.16 8.00
N PHE A 478 15.23 -19.58 7.46
CA PHE A 478 15.32 -18.29 6.78
C PHE A 478 15.55 -17.16 7.80
N GLY A 479 15.05 -17.32 9.03
CA GLY A 479 15.13 -16.32 10.10
C GLY A 479 14.02 -15.28 9.97
N ARG A 480 14.02 -14.28 10.87
CA ARG A 480 13.01 -13.20 10.90
C ARG A 480 11.58 -13.75 10.99
N ARG A 481 11.38 -14.88 11.68
CA ARG A 481 10.06 -15.51 11.79
C ARG A 481 9.04 -14.52 12.35
N GLY A 482 7.88 -14.44 11.73
CA GLY A 482 6.82 -13.48 12.06
C GLY A 482 6.94 -12.13 11.35
N GLU A 483 8.11 -11.77 10.80
CA GLU A 483 8.24 -10.57 9.98
C GLU A 483 7.56 -10.76 8.62
N MET A 484 6.94 -9.68 8.15
CA MET A 484 6.35 -9.57 6.83
C MET A 484 7.37 -9.01 5.85
N PHE A 485 7.50 -9.60 4.66
CA PHE A 485 8.33 -9.11 3.56
C PHE A 485 7.43 -8.52 2.49
N LEU A 486 7.66 -7.28 2.08
CA LEU A 486 6.81 -6.55 1.14
C LEU A 486 7.61 -6.04 -0.06
N ALA A 487 7.10 -6.30 -1.26
CA ALA A 487 7.65 -5.75 -2.49
C ALA A 487 7.18 -4.30 -2.70
N GLN A 488 8.11 -3.43 -3.12
CA GLN A 488 7.83 -2.05 -3.48
C GLN A 488 8.33 -1.80 -4.91
N ILE A 489 7.37 -1.75 -5.84
CA ILE A 489 7.65 -1.62 -7.28
C ILE A 489 8.25 -0.25 -7.64
N GLY A 490 8.00 0.73 -6.76
CA GLY A 490 8.54 2.07 -6.83
C GLY A 490 7.83 3.00 -7.79
N SER A 491 8.06 4.29 -7.57
CA SER A 491 7.47 5.37 -8.37
C SER A 491 7.94 5.32 -9.82
N ALA A 492 7.24 5.97 -10.74
CA ALA A 492 7.69 6.19 -12.11
C ALA A 492 7.78 7.71 -12.36
N PRO A 493 8.84 8.40 -11.90
CA PRO A 493 9.01 9.81 -12.21
C PRO A 493 9.23 10.03 -13.71
N PRO A 494 8.73 11.13 -14.31
CA PRO A 494 7.97 12.19 -13.65
C PRO A 494 6.47 11.91 -13.49
N ILE A 495 5.91 10.87 -14.13
CA ILE A 495 4.45 10.68 -14.22
C ILE A 495 3.75 10.47 -12.87
N THR A 496 4.41 9.85 -11.88
CA THR A 496 3.80 9.62 -10.56
C THR A 496 4.20 10.62 -9.48
N THR A 497 5.39 11.22 -9.58
CA THR A 497 6.00 12.00 -8.47
C THR A 497 6.63 13.32 -8.92
N GLY A 498 6.50 13.71 -10.19
CA GLY A 498 7.21 14.88 -10.74
C GLY A 498 8.73 14.77 -10.54
N GLU A 499 9.36 15.87 -10.11
CA GLU A 499 10.79 15.96 -9.81
C GLU A 499 11.19 15.41 -8.43
N GLN A 500 10.25 14.86 -7.66
CA GLN A 500 10.54 14.33 -6.33
C GLN A 500 11.44 13.07 -6.40
N LYS A 501 12.23 12.85 -5.34
CA LYS A 501 13.13 11.71 -5.22
C LYS A 501 12.36 10.38 -5.35
N PRO A 502 12.83 9.41 -6.18
CA PRO A 502 12.18 8.12 -6.32
C PRO A 502 12.00 7.39 -4.97
N SER A 503 10.87 6.70 -4.82
CA SER A 503 10.51 5.88 -3.67
C SER A 503 10.26 4.44 -4.11
N GLY A 504 10.43 3.46 -3.22
CA GLY A 504 10.32 2.03 -3.53
C GLY A 504 11.58 1.43 -4.15
N TYR A 505 11.43 0.60 -5.20
CA TYR A 505 12.50 -0.18 -5.86
C TYR A 505 13.24 -1.12 -4.91
N ARG A 506 12.47 -1.83 -4.07
CA ARG A 506 13.02 -2.57 -2.94
C ARG A 506 12.10 -3.69 -2.46
N VAL A 507 12.66 -4.53 -1.61
CA VAL A 507 11.90 -5.36 -0.67
C VAL A 507 12.19 -4.82 0.73
N VAL A 508 11.13 -4.57 1.49
CA VAL A 508 11.23 -4.22 2.91
C VAL A 508 10.77 -5.38 3.76
N ARG A 509 11.28 -5.47 4.99
CA ARG A 509 10.72 -6.30 6.05
C ARG A 509 10.04 -5.42 7.09
N ALA A 510 8.94 -5.88 7.65
CA ALA A 510 8.11 -5.12 8.56
C ALA A 510 7.59 -5.95 9.72
N MET A 511 7.45 -5.29 10.86
CA MET A 511 6.74 -5.79 12.04
C MET A 511 5.40 -5.05 12.16
N PRO A 512 4.28 -5.64 11.73
CA PRO A 512 2.98 -4.95 11.75
C PRO A 512 2.54 -4.50 13.15
N TYR A 513 2.94 -5.25 14.18
CA TYR A 513 2.61 -4.94 15.57
C TYR A 513 3.27 -3.63 16.06
N THR A 514 4.58 -3.49 15.90
CA THR A 514 5.34 -2.29 16.34
C THR A 514 5.32 -1.16 15.31
N GLY A 515 4.94 -1.47 14.07
CA GLY A 515 4.97 -0.57 12.93
C GLY A 515 6.38 -0.30 12.40
N GLN A 516 7.36 -1.13 12.78
CA GLN A 516 8.75 -0.96 12.34
C GLN A 516 8.96 -1.53 10.94
N VAL A 517 9.74 -0.81 10.13
CA VAL A 517 10.07 -1.18 8.75
C VAL A 517 11.58 -1.09 8.55
N ARG A 518 12.17 -2.07 7.86
CA ARG A 518 13.59 -2.11 7.50
C ARG A 518 13.74 -2.47 6.03
N ASP A 519 14.71 -1.85 5.37
CA ASP A 519 15.12 -2.31 4.04
C ASP A 519 15.66 -3.74 4.15
N PHE A 520 15.31 -4.60 3.19
CA PHE A 520 15.85 -5.97 3.08
C PHE A 520 16.66 -6.15 1.80
N LEU A 521 16.14 -5.65 0.68
CA LEU A 521 16.85 -5.55 -0.60
C LEU A 521 16.54 -4.19 -1.22
N VAL A 522 17.53 -3.47 -1.71
CA VAL A 522 17.36 -2.15 -2.32
C VAL A 522 18.07 -2.11 -3.66
N ASN A 523 17.37 -1.72 -4.72
CA ASN A 523 18.00 -1.35 -5.99
C ASN A 523 18.67 0.03 -5.82
N LEU A 524 20.00 0.07 -5.95
CA LEU A 524 20.78 1.29 -5.77
C LEU A 524 20.91 2.10 -7.06
N LYS A 525 20.69 1.46 -8.22
CA LYS A 525 20.82 2.04 -9.55
C LYS A 525 19.64 1.59 -10.44
N PRO A 526 18.39 2.01 -10.13
CA PRO A 526 17.24 1.63 -10.93
C PRO A 526 17.39 2.09 -12.38
N GLY A 527 17.17 1.17 -13.30
CA GLY A 527 17.31 1.39 -14.74
C GLY A 527 18.01 0.24 -15.45
N LYS A 528 18.36 0.49 -16.72
CA LYS A 528 18.95 -0.54 -17.59
C LYS A 528 20.34 -0.95 -17.11
N GLY A 529 20.62 -2.26 -17.15
CA GLY A 529 21.96 -2.82 -16.95
C GLY A 529 22.29 -3.26 -15.52
N GLY A 530 21.37 -3.13 -14.57
CA GLY A 530 21.58 -3.59 -13.19
C GLY A 530 21.60 -5.12 -13.04
N LYS A 531 22.35 -5.60 -12.05
CA LYS A 531 22.47 -7.04 -11.69
C LYS A 531 21.49 -7.51 -10.61
N GLY A 532 20.66 -6.62 -10.06
CA GLY A 532 19.66 -6.94 -9.04
C GLY A 532 18.22 -6.84 -9.56
N PRO A 533 17.22 -7.09 -8.69
CA PRO A 533 15.81 -6.87 -9.01
C PRO A 533 15.55 -5.41 -9.34
N GLU A 534 14.92 -5.16 -10.48
CA GLU A 534 14.67 -3.83 -10.97
C GLU A 534 13.48 -3.19 -10.26
N ARG A 535 12.32 -3.85 -10.31
CA ARG A 535 11.05 -3.39 -9.74
C ARG A 535 10.30 -4.55 -9.09
N PRO A 536 10.63 -4.88 -7.82
CA PRO A 536 9.91 -5.91 -7.08
C PRO A 536 8.41 -5.63 -6.99
N VAL A 537 7.57 -6.53 -7.47
CA VAL A 537 6.09 -6.42 -7.42
C VAL A 537 5.45 -7.45 -6.50
N ALA A 538 6.13 -8.58 -6.26
CA ALA A 538 5.68 -9.57 -5.30
C ALA A 538 6.84 -10.26 -4.62
N VAL A 539 6.58 -10.79 -3.43
CA VAL A 539 7.43 -11.76 -2.78
C VAL A 539 6.60 -12.94 -2.29
N ARG A 540 7.19 -14.14 -2.27
CA ARG A 540 6.52 -15.35 -1.77
C ARG A 540 7.55 -16.31 -1.20
N PHE A 541 7.27 -16.85 -0.03
CA PHE A 541 8.07 -17.94 0.52
C PHE A 541 7.76 -19.25 -0.21
N SER A 542 8.78 -20.06 -0.38
CA SER A 542 8.64 -21.48 -0.74
C SER A 542 7.79 -22.22 0.30
N PRO A 543 7.13 -23.35 -0.06
CA PRO A 543 6.29 -24.08 0.88
C PRO A 543 7.01 -24.54 2.16
N ASP A 544 8.30 -24.86 2.06
CA ASP A 544 9.13 -25.23 3.20
C ASP A 544 9.64 -24.00 4.00
N GLY A 545 9.43 -22.78 3.49
CA GLY A 545 9.84 -21.52 4.10
C GLY A 545 11.35 -21.25 4.05
N ASN A 546 12.15 -22.04 3.34
CA ASN A 546 13.62 -21.89 3.33
C ASN A 546 14.10 -20.80 2.37
N PHE A 547 13.28 -20.45 1.37
CA PHE A 547 13.60 -19.49 0.33
C PHE A 547 12.50 -18.44 0.20
N LEU A 548 12.91 -17.18 0.06
CA LEU A 548 12.06 -16.08 -0.37
C LEU A 548 12.25 -15.87 -1.88
N TYR A 549 11.18 -15.91 -2.65
CA TYR A 549 11.20 -15.58 -4.06
C TYR A 549 10.72 -14.15 -4.27
N ILE A 550 11.36 -13.43 -5.18
CA ILE A 550 11.01 -12.06 -5.57
C ILE A 550 10.59 -12.07 -7.03
N VAL A 551 9.38 -11.59 -7.29
CA VAL A 551 8.89 -11.33 -8.65
C VAL A 551 9.29 -9.92 -9.02
N ASP A 552 10.14 -9.82 -10.03
CA ASP A 552 10.61 -8.56 -10.58
C ASP A 552 9.85 -8.23 -11.86
N PHE A 553 9.09 -7.15 -11.81
CA PHE A 553 8.24 -6.69 -12.92
C PHE A 553 9.06 -6.38 -14.17
N GLY A 554 10.33 -6.00 -13.99
CA GLY A 554 11.23 -5.59 -15.05
C GLY A 554 11.28 -4.08 -15.26
N LEU A 555 11.78 -3.68 -16.42
CA LEU A 555 12.08 -2.29 -16.74
C LEU A 555 10.82 -1.50 -17.10
N LEU A 556 10.67 -0.36 -16.44
CA LEU A 556 9.66 0.65 -16.71
C LEU A 556 10.33 2.03 -16.73
N GLY A 557 10.48 2.58 -17.93
CA GLY A 557 10.85 3.98 -18.14
C GLY A 557 9.62 4.88 -18.11
N ALA A 558 9.83 6.19 -18.22
CA ALA A 558 8.74 7.15 -18.35
C ALA A 558 9.20 8.38 -19.16
N THR A 559 8.23 9.04 -19.80
CA THR A 559 8.31 10.41 -20.30
C THR A 559 7.50 11.33 -19.38
N ALA A 560 7.40 12.62 -19.73
CA ALA A 560 6.50 13.55 -19.05
C ALA A 560 5.03 13.11 -19.06
N THR A 561 4.61 12.31 -20.03
CA THR A 561 3.18 12.03 -20.29
C THR A 561 2.81 10.55 -20.36
N THR A 562 3.78 9.63 -20.44
CA THR A 562 3.50 8.19 -20.48
C THR A 562 4.59 7.37 -19.82
N ALA A 563 4.25 6.22 -19.27
CA ALA A 563 5.25 5.20 -18.97
C ALA A 563 5.68 4.49 -20.27
N ILE A 564 6.90 3.94 -20.27
CA ILE A 564 7.49 3.14 -21.35
C ILE A 564 7.93 1.80 -20.75
N PRO A 565 7.08 0.77 -20.82
CA PRO A 565 7.37 -0.55 -20.31
C PRO A 565 8.16 -1.36 -21.35
N TYR A 566 9.09 -2.19 -20.87
CA TYR A 566 9.94 -3.03 -21.73
C TYR A 566 9.59 -4.49 -21.54
N ALA A 567 9.06 -5.11 -22.60
CA ALA A 567 8.77 -6.54 -22.63
C ALA A 567 10.03 -7.38 -22.39
N ASP A 568 9.84 -8.59 -21.86
CA ASP A 568 10.88 -9.61 -21.68
C ASP A 568 12.04 -9.21 -20.75
N THR A 569 11.80 -8.22 -19.89
CA THR A 569 12.78 -7.74 -18.90
C THR A 569 12.48 -8.22 -17.48
N GLY A 570 11.32 -8.81 -17.24
CA GLY A 570 10.92 -9.36 -15.95
C GLY A 570 11.71 -10.61 -15.59
N ALA A 571 11.86 -10.84 -14.28
CA ALA A 571 12.67 -11.92 -13.73
C ALA A 571 12.08 -12.49 -12.43
N ILE A 572 12.48 -13.71 -12.10
CA ILE A 572 12.23 -14.33 -10.81
C ILE A 572 13.57 -14.52 -10.10
N TRP A 573 13.65 -14.01 -8.89
CA TRP A 573 14.83 -14.11 -8.04
C TRP A 573 14.52 -14.96 -6.81
N ARG A 574 15.56 -15.57 -6.25
CA ARG A 574 15.51 -16.36 -5.02
C ARG A 574 16.51 -15.80 -4.03
N VAL A 575 16.08 -15.64 -2.79
CA VAL A 575 16.90 -15.28 -1.65
C VAL A 575 16.97 -16.46 -0.70
N LYS A 576 18.17 -16.80 -0.26
CA LYS A 576 18.41 -17.78 0.81
C LYS A 576 19.34 -17.20 1.87
N ARG A 577 19.20 -17.69 3.10
CA ARG A 577 20.14 -17.39 4.18
C ARG A 577 21.41 -18.24 3.99
N LYS A 578 22.58 -17.65 4.21
CA LYS A 578 23.90 -18.27 4.07
C LYS A 578 24.16 -19.33 5.14
#